data_AF-A0ABD3N3H1-F1
#
_entry.id   AF-A0ABD3N3H1-F1
#
_cell.length_a   1.000
_cell.length_b   1.000
_cell.length_c   1.000
_cell.angle_alpha   90.00
_cell.angle_beta   90.00
_cell.angle_gamma   90.00
#
_symmetry.space_group_name_H-M   'P 1'
#
loop_
_entity.id
_entity.type
_entity.pdbx_description
1 polymer ?
#
loop_
_entity_poly.entity_id
_entity_poly.type
_entity_poly.pdbx_seq_one_letter_code
_entity_poly.pdbx_strand_id
1 'polypeptide(L)'
;MRSLDKEPGTRPLHVGEAYVRLLGKDLLTTARDDAKEACGTVQLCAELEAVIEGAIHTVREVWKDEAVESDEAIGEEELMEMVNELPEMDSMGLGLAMFDARNGLAMFVARNGFNELHCYQMLWNVRHRWAKGSRFAFNCYRHYNLVIVRQGNGKTAKVIVHKEGLSQGDPLAMILYGVALLPMAERLKSRARGCHANVCR
;
A
#
# COMPACT_ATOMS: atom_id res chain seq x y z
N MET A 1 17.87 -12.35 -5.81
CA MET A 1 16.90 -12.16 -4.70
C MET A 1 17.57 -12.51 -3.38
N ARG A 2 17.28 -11.80 -2.28
CA ARG A 2 17.71 -12.17 -0.91
C ARG A 2 16.46 -12.35 -0.05
N SER A 3 16.36 -13.44 0.69
CA SER A 3 15.28 -13.66 1.65
C SER A 3 15.64 -13.01 2.99
N LEU A 4 14.78 -12.15 3.51
CA LEU A 4 14.84 -11.74 4.91
C LEU A 4 13.83 -12.56 5.71
N ASP A 5 14.22 -12.95 6.91
CA ASP A 5 13.28 -13.53 7.85
C ASP A 5 12.30 -12.44 8.33
N LYS A 6 11.02 -12.75 8.27
CA LYS A 6 9.96 -11.90 8.80
C LYS A 6 9.09 -12.82 9.62
N GLU A 7 9.17 -12.80 10.94
CA GLU A 7 8.37 -13.70 11.75
C GLU A 7 6.87 -13.31 11.73
N PRO A 8 5.94 -14.21 11.32
CA PRO A 8 6.14 -15.49 10.62
C PRO A 8 6.28 -15.33 9.08
N GLY A 9 7.21 -16.08 8.48
CA GLY A 9 7.41 -16.15 7.02
C GLY A 9 8.73 -15.59 6.49
N THR A 10 8.87 -15.57 5.16
CA THR A 10 10.06 -15.07 4.47
C THR A 10 9.69 -13.91 3.57
N ARG A 11 10.41 -12.80 3.69
CA ARG A 11 10.24 -11.60 2.89
C ARG A 11 11.22 -11.59 1.71
N PRO A 12 10.76 -11.80 0.48
CA PRO A 12 11.63 -11.73 -0.69
C PRO A 12 12.09 -10.30 -0.96
N LEU A 13 13.40 -10.06 -1.01
CA LEU A 13 13.98 -8.80 -1.46
C LEU A 13 14.49 -8.90 -2.89
N HIS A 14 14.00 -7.96 -3.69
CA HIS A 14 14.45 -7.73 -5.05
C HIS A 14 15.56 -6.69 -5.04
N VAL A 15 16.79 -7.15 -5.29
CA VAL A 15 17.94 -6.26 -5.53
C VAL A 15 18.07 -6.11 -7.04
N GLY A 16 17.48 -5.05 -7.58
CA GLY A 16 17.66 -4.65 -8.98
C GLY A 16 19.09 -4.21 -9.27
N GLU A 17 19.40 -4.02 -10.56
CA GLU A 17 20.72 -3.59 -11.01
C GLU A 17 21.08 -2.22 -10.44
N ALA A 18 22.35 -2.04 -10.05
CA ALA A 18 22.80 -0.86 -9.31
C ALA A 18 22.54 0.45 -10.06
N TYR A 19 22.72 0.47 -11.38
CA TYR A 19 22.48 1.65 -12.21
C TYR A 19 20.99 2.03 -12.27
N VAL A 20 20.07 1.05 -12.35
CA VAL A 20 18.62 1.32 -12.33
C VAL A 20 18.20 1.91 -11.00
N ARG A 21 18.76 1.39 -9.89
CA ARG A 21 18.52 1.93 -8.55
C ARG A 21 19.06 3.35 -8.40
N LEU A 22 20.23 3.64 -8.97
CA LEU A 22 20.82 4.98 -8.98
C LEU A 22 19.94 5.97 -9.76
N LEU A 23 19.54 5.61 -10.98
CA LEU A 23 18.65 6.43 -11.81
C LEU A 23 17.27 6.62 -11.16
N GLY A 24 16.73 5.58 -10.51
CA GLY A 24 15.47 5.68 -9.77
C GLY A 24 15.58 6.65 -8.59
N LYS A 25 16.71 6.67 -7.88
CA LYS A 25 16.97 7.66 -6.83
C LYS A 25 17.12 9.08 -7.38
N ASP A 26 17.81 9.26 -8.49
CA ASP A 26 17.96 10.56 -9.17
C ASP A 26 16.63 11.11 -9.71
N LEU A 27 15.76 10.23 -10.20
CA LEU A 27 14.39 10.61 -10.52
C LEU A 27 13.62 11.07 -9.28
N LEU A 28 13.79 10.38 -8.15
CA LEU A 28 13.13 10.75 -6.90
C LEU A 28 13.67 12.05 -6.31
N THR A 29 14.92 12.42 -6.52
CA THR A 29 15.42 13.72 -6.05
C THR A 29 14.85 14.89 -6.86
N THR A 30 14.43 14.66 -8.11
CA THR A 30 13.99 15.71 -9.02
C THR A 30 12.48 15.81 -9.22
N ALA A 31 11.76 14.69 -9.12
CA ALA A 31 10.34 14.62 -9.50
C ALA A 31 9.42 14.09 -8.41
N ARG A 32 9.94 13.70 -7.23
CA ARG A 32 9.15 13.15 -6.12
C ARG A 32 8.04 14.08 -5.65
N ASP A 33 8.29 15.38 -5.64
CA ASP A 33 7.37 16.34 -5.03
C ASP A 33 6.03 16.39 -5.77
N ASP A 34 6.02 16.28 -7.09
CA ASP A 34 4.78 16.16 -7.88
C ASP A 34 3.94 14.93 -7.46
N ALA A 35 4.59 13.80 -7.18
CA ALA A 35 3.90 12.59 -6.74
C ALA A 35 3.41 12.71 -5.29
N LYS A 36 4.18 13.39 -4.43
CA LYS A 36 3.77 13.72 -3.06
C LYS A 36 2.55 14.64 -3.06
N GLU A 37 2.57 15.67 -3.89
CA GLU A 37 1.46 16.61 -4.08
C GLU A 37 0.21 15.88 -4.55
N ALA A 38 0.35 15.01 -5.56
CA ALA A 38 -0.77 14.19 -6.05
C ALA A 38 -1.33 13.26 -4.96
N CYS A 39 -0.48 12.77 -4.05
CA CYS A 39 -0.91 11.91 -2.95
C CYS A 39 -1.61 12.67 -1.82
N GLY A 40 -1.09 13.85 -1.48
CA GLY A 40 -1.59 14.70 -0.41
C GLY A 40 -1.82 13.96 0.91
N THR A 41 -2.72 14.48 1.74
CA THR A 41 -3.05 13.85 3.04
C THR A 41 -3.86 12.57 2.93
N VAL A 42 -4.24 12.16 1.71
CA VAL A 42 -5.07 10.98 1.46
C VAL A 42 -4.22 9.71 1.45
N GLN A 43 -2.92 9.81 1.13
CA GLN A 43 -2.04 8.66 1.02
C GLN A 43 -0.71 8.88 1.76
N LEU A 44 -0.55 8.16 2.87
CA LEU A 44 0.62 8.25 3.75
C LEU A 44 1.87 7.55 3.15
N CYS A 45 1.69 6.58 2.23
CA CYS A 45 2.78 5.81 1.65
C CYS A 45 3.71 6.61 0.72
N ALA A 46 3.35 7.84 0.34
CA ALA A 46 4.14 8.68 -0.57
C ALA A 46 5.30 9.42 0.11
N GLU A 47 5.67 9.03 1.33
CA GLU A 47 6.77 9.60 2.12
C GLU A 47 6.64 11.10 2.38
N LEU A 48 5.41 11.56 2.61
CA LEU A 48 5.16 12.91 3.11
C LEU A 48 5.78 13.08 4.50
N GLU A 49 6.43 14.21 4.73
CA GLU A 49 7.12 14.50 5.98
C GLU A 49 6.11 14.61 7.12
N ALA A 50 6.46 14.05 8.28
CA ALA A 50 5.63 14.01 9.50
C ALA A 50 4.21 13.41 9.30
N VAL A 51 3.91 12.78 8.17
CA VAL A 51 2.53 12.41 7.84
C VAL A 51 1.97 11.33 8.76
N ILE A 52 2.82 10.43 9.25
CA ILE A 52 2.43 9.39 10.23
C ILE A 52 2.09 10.04 11.56
N GLU A 53 2.93 10.98 12.02
CA GLU A 53 2.70 11.73 13.26
C GLU A 53 1.43 12.58 13.14
N GLY A 54 1.27 13.34 12.05
CA GLY A 54 0.06 14.11 11.77
C GLY A 54 -1.19 13.26 11.68
N ALA A 55 -1.11 12.07 11.07
CA ALA A 55 -2.22 11.12 11.03
C ALA A 55 -2.58 10.63 12.45
N ILE A 56 -1.60 10.22 13.25
CA ILE A 56 -1.81 9.79 14.65
C ILE A 56 -2.41 10.94 15.48
N HIS A 57 -1.92 12.17 15.31
CA HIS A 57 -2.46 13.34 15.99
C HIS A 57 -3.92 13.61 15.61
N THR A 58 -4.23 13.60 14.32
CA THR A 58 -5.60 13.77 13.81
C THR A 58 -6.53 12.69 14.37
N VAL A 59 -6.07 11.44 14.36
CA VAL A 59 -6.80 10.30 14.91
C VAL A 59 -7.03 10.47 16.41
N ARG A 60 -6.00 10.84 17.17
CA ARG A 60 -6.12 11.11 18.62
C ARG A 60 -7.06 12.27 18.92
N GLU A 61 -7.08 13.32 18.09
CA GLU A 61 -8.00 14.45 18.29
C GLU A 61 -9.45 14.06 18.05
N VAL A 62 -9.73 13.31 16.99
CA VAL A 62 -11.08 12.78 16.72
C VAL A 62 -11.57 11.89 17.87
N TRP A 63 -10.66 11.16 18.52
CA TRP A 63 -10.98 10.26 19.63
C TRP A 63 -11.02 10.90 21.02
N LYS A 64 -10.60 12.16 21.18
CA LYS A 64 -10.51 12.81 22.51
C LYS A 64 -11.87 13.15 23.12
N ASP A 65 -12.93 13.20 22.33
CA ASP A 65 -14.26 13.62 22.78
C ASP A 65 -15.12 12.46 23.34
N GLU A 66 -14.63 11.22 23.36
CA GLU A 66 -15.34 10.09 23.98
C GLU A 66 -14.46 9.42 25.03
N ALA A 67 -14.87 9.55 26.30
CA ALA A 67 -14.23 8.88 27.43
C ALA A 67 -14.31 7.36 27.21
N VAL A 68 -13.15 6.74 26.98
CA VAL A 68 -12.98 5.29 26.99
C VAL A 68 -13.14 4.82 28.44
N GLU A 69 -14.38 4.59 28.88
CA GLU A 69 -14.63 3.60 29.93
C GLU A 69 -14.57 2.23 29.25
N SER A 70 -13.51 1.50 29.60
CA SER A 70 -13.34 0.09 29.27
C SER A 70 -14.53 -0.71 29.80
N ASP A 71 -15.22 -1.44 28.92
CA ASP A 71 -15.74 -2.80 29.13
C ASP A 71 -16.68 -3.13 27.98
N GLU A 72 -16.11 -3.53 26.84
CA GLU A 72 -16.73 -4.37 25.79
C GLU A 72 -15.78 -4.35 24.57
N ALA A 73 -14.64 -5.02 24.71
CA ALA A 73 -13.97 -5.52 23.53
C ALA A 73 -14.92 -6.56 22.93
N ILE A 74 -15.42 -6.32 21.70
CA ILE A 74 -16.09 -7.36 20.92
C ILE A 74 -15.14 -8.56 20.89
N GLY A 75 -15.57 -9.70 21.44
CA GLY A 75 -14.75 -10.89 21.51
C GLY A 75 -14.30 -11.29 20.11
N GLU A 76 -13.08 -11.84 19.98
CA GLU A 76 -12.53 -12.24 18.67
C GLU A 76 -13.49 -13.13 17.86
N GLU A 77 -14.37 -13.90 18.51
CA GLU A 77 -15.42 -14.71 17.89
C GLU A 77 -16.53 -13.87 17.24
N GLU A 78 -17.04 -12.84 17.93
CA GLU A 78 -18.13 -11.98 17.46
C GLU A 78 -17.65 -11.03 16.34
N LEU A 79 -16.39 -10.61 16.41
CA LEU A 79 -15.70 -9.93 15.31
C LEU A 79 -15.57 -10.83 14.08
N MET A 80 -15.25 -12.12 14.26
CA MET A 80 -15.16 -13.07 13.15
C MET A 80 -16.52 -13.40 12.54
N GLU A 81 -17.59 -13.47 13.32
CA GLU A 81 -18.96 -13.61 12.79
C GLU A 81 -19.36 -12.40 11.93
N MET A 82 -19.12 -11.18 12.41
CA MET A 82 -19.41 -9.96 11.63
C MET A 82 -18.56 -9.86 10.35
N VAL A 83 -17.30 -10.29 10.40
CA VAL A 83 -16.42 -10.37 9.20
C VAL A 83 -16.93 -11.42 8.21
N ASN A 84 -17.42 -12.55 8.70
CA ASN A 84 -17.92 -13.65 7.86
C ASN A 84 -19.28 -13.33 7.22
N GLU A 85 -20.08 -12.43 7.80
CA GLU A 85 -21.33 -11.94 7.20
C GLU A 85 -21.11 -10.86 6.14
N LEU A 86 -19.93 -10.22 6.09
CA LEU A 86 -19.58 -9.33 4.98
C LEU A 86 -19.40 -10.16 3.70
N PRO A 87 -20.01 -9.76 2.57
CA PRO A 87 -19.96 -10.53 1.32
C PRO A 87 -18.51 -10.80 0.91
N GLU A 88 -18.17 -12.08 0.76
CA GLU A 88 -16.83 -12.67 0.54
C GLU A 88 -15.74 -11.67 0.09
N MET A 89 -15.13 -11.00 1.07
CA MET A 89 -13.97 -10.12 0.89
C MET A 89 -12.67 -10.88 0.54
N ASP A 90 -12.68 -12.22 0.64
CA ASP A 90 -11.52 -13.08 0.42
C ASP A 90 -11.03 -13.07 -1.04
N SER A 91 -11.88 -12.66 -1.99
CA SER A 91 -11.51 -12.48 -3.40
C SER A 91 -10.60 -11.27 -3.69
N MET A 92 -10.50 -10.30 -2.77
CA MET A 92 -9.65 -9.10 -2.93
C MET A 92 -8.34 -9.15 -2.13
N GLY A 93 -8.06 -10.26 -1.43
CA GLY A 93 -6.85 -10.38 -0.60
C GLY A 93 -6.78 -9.38 0.56
N LEU A 94 -7.90 -8.80 0.98
CA LEU A 94 -7.96 -7.78 2.03
C LEU A 94 -8.53 -8.40 3.31
N GLY A 95 -7.75 -8.43 4.40
CA GLY A 95 -8.21 -8.88 5.71
C GLY A 95 -8.64 -7.70 6.59
N LEU A 96 -9.75 -7.83 7.32
CA LEU A 96 -10.10 -6.87 8.37
C LEU A 96 -9.18 -7.12 9.58
N ALA A 97 -8.44 -6.10 9.99
CA ALA A 97 -7.54 -6.17 11.13
C ALA A 97 -8.14 -5.58 12.40
N MET A 98 -9.04 -4.60 12.25
CA MET A 98 -9.75 -3.99 13.37
C MET A 98 -11.03 -3.33 12.86
N PHE A 99 -12.11 -3.43 13.62
CA PHE A 99 -13.33 -2.70 13.37
C PHE A 99 -13.89 -2.19 14.68
N ASP A 100 -14.20 -0.90 14.69
CA ASP A 100 -14.81 -0.22 15.80
C ASP A 100 -16.02 0.55 15.28
N ALA A 101 -17.19 -0.06 15.44
CA ALA A 101 -18.45 0.53 15.01
C ALA A 101 -18.81 1.78 15.81
N ARG A 102 -18.45 1.85 17.09
CA ARG A 102 -18.77 3.00 17.96
C ARG A 102 -18.08 4.26 17.44
N ASN A 103 -16.80 4.13 17.10
CA ASN A 103 -15.99 5.24 16.60
C ASN A 103 -15.95 5.35 15.05
N GLY A 104 -16.69 4.50 14.34
CA GLY A 104 -16.76 4.51 12.88
C GLY A 104 -15.43 4.18 12.18
N LEU A 105 -14.59 3.33 12.79
CA LEU A 105 -13.29 2.94 12.27
C LEU A 105 -13.30 1.52 11.68
N ALA A 106 -12.70 1.36 10.51
CA ALA A 106 -12.33 0.05 9.97
C ALA A 106 -10.87 0.07 9.49
N MET A 107 -10.06 -0.86 9.96
CA MET A 107 -8.69 -1.09 9.52
C MET A 107 -8.60 -2.35 8.69
N PHE A 108 -8.08 -2.22 7.48
CA PHE A 108 -7.87 -3.33 6.56
C PHE A 108 -6.38 -3.53 6.28
N VAL A 109 -5.97 -4.79 6.20
CA VAL A 109 -4.62 -5.22 5.85
C VAL A 109 -4.68 -5.97 4.54
N ALA A 110 -3.97 -5.48 3.53
CA ALA A 110 -3.77 -6.23 2.30
C ALA A 110 -2.81 -7.39 2.54
N ARG A 111 -3.21 -8.60 2.13
CA ARG A 111 -2.30 -9.73 1.94
C ARG A 111 -1.27 -9.29 0.89
N ASN A 112 0.00 -9.31 1.29
CA ASN A 112 1.13 -9.14 0.38
C ASN A 112 1.05 -7.93 -0.58
N GLY A 113 0.54 -6.78 -0.10
CA GLY A 113 0.08 -5.68 -0.97
C GLY A 113 1.08 -5.18 -2.03
N PHE A 114 2.39 -5.25 -1.78
CA PHE A 114 3.39 -4.92 -2.81
C PHE A 114 3.41 -5.92 -3.95
N ASN A 115 3.39 -7.22 -3.66
CA ASN A 115 3.53 -8.27 -4.66
C ASN A 115 2.23 -8.54 -5.44
N GLU A 116 1.08 -8.13 -4.91
CA GLU A 116 -0.24 -8.34 -5.53
C GLU A 116 -0.78 -7.07 -6.23
N LEU A 117 0.01 -5.99 -6.27
CA LEU A 117 -0.40 -4.77 -6.97
C LEU A 117 -0.42 -5.00 -8.49
N HIS A 118 -1.56 -4.76 -9.14
CA HIS A 118 -1.67 -4.87 -10.59
C HIS A 118 -0.84 -3.79 -11.33
N CYS A 119 0.25 -4.21 -11.97
CA CYS A 119 1.26 -3.32 -12.57
C CYS A 119 0.68 -2.38 -13.63
N TYR A 120 -0.22 -2.84 -14.51
CA TYR A 120 -0.76 -1.99 -15.56
C TYR A 120 -1.69 -0.91 -15.02
N GLN A 121 -2.47 -1.21 -13.98
CA GLN A 121 -3.30 -0.21 -13.31
C GLN A 121 -2.44 0.81 -12.57
N MET A 122 -1.37 0.35 -11.91
CA MET A 122 -0.36 1.23 -11.32
C MET A 122 0.25 2.15 -12.38
N LEU A 123 0.70 1.62 -13.52
CA LEU A 123 1.27 2.42 -14.62
C LEU A 123 0.27 3.45 -15.18
N TRP A 124 -1.00 3.06 -15.31
CA TRP A 124 -2.06 3.96 -15.72
C TRP A 124 -2.21 5.12 -14.73
N ASN A 125 -2.32 4.83 -13.43
CA ASN A 125 -2.47 5.86 -12.41
C ASN A 125 -1.24 6.77 -12.35
N VAL A 126 -0.04 6.20 -12.38
CA VAL A 126 1.22 6.95 -12.40
C VAL A 126 1.30 7.87 -13.62
N ARG A 127 0.88 7.42 -14.81
CA ARG A 127 0.84 8.26 -16.01
C ARG A 127 -0.03 9.51 -15.83
N HIS A 128 -1.16 9.39 -15.16
CA HIS A 128 -2.12 10.51 -15.00
C HIS A 128 -1.82 11.39 -13.79
N ARG A 129 -1.22 10.83 -12.74
CA ARG A 129 -0.97 11.53 -11.47
C ARG A 129 0.47 12.00 -11.30
N TRP A 130 1.42 11.38 -11.98
CA TRP A 130 2.85 11.68 -11.88
C TRP A 130 3.54 11.60 -13.24
N ALA A 131 3.26 12.58 -14.11
CA ALA A 131 3.75 12.60 -15.47
C ALA A 131 5.29 12.54 -15.55
N LYS A 132 6.00 13.27 -14.67
CA LYS A 132 7.47 13.32 -14.63
C LYS A 132 8.11 11.96 -14.34
N GLY A 133 7.52 11.15 -13.46
CA GLY A 133 8.01 9.79 -13.16
C GLY A 133 7.50 8.69 -14.11
N SER A 134 6.46 8.98 -14.88
CA SER A 134 5.72 7.97 -15.65
C SER A 134 6.54 7.19 -16.66
N ARG A 135 7.43 7.84 -17.42
CA ARG A 135 8.24 7.18 -18.45
C ARG A 135 9.24 6.20 -17.84
N PHE A 136 9.88 6.60 -16.75
CA PHE A 136 10.84 5.78 -16.06
C PHE A 136 10.15 4.57 -15.41
N ALA A 137 9.04 4.81 -14.68
CA ALA A 137 8.22 3.76 -14.12
C ALA A 137 7.73 2.77 -15.20
N PHE A 138 7.26 3.28 -16.34
CA PHE A 138 6.85 2.45 -17.47
C PHE A 138 7.98 1.56 -17.99
N ASN A 139 9.19 2.09 -18.15
CA ASN A 139 10.32 1.28 -18.60
C ASN A 139 10.72 0.20 -17.58
N CYS A 140 10.58 0.48 -16.28
CA CYS A 140 10.90 -0.48 -15.22
C CYS A 140 9.81 -1.55 -15.01
N TYR A 141 8.54 -1.26 -15.32
CA TYR A 141 7.40 -2.10 -14.89
C TYR A 141 6.44 -2.51 -16.01
N ARG A 142 6.63 -2.10 -17.27
CA ARG A 142 5.74 -2.49 -18.40
C ARG A 142 5.79 -3.98 -18.75
N HIS A 143 6.88 -4.63 -18.38
CA HIS A 143 7.15 -6.04 -18.67
C HIS A 143 7.32 -6.80 -17.37
N TYR A 144 7.17 -8.11 -17.42
CA TYR A 144 7.42 -8.94 -16.25
C TYR A 144 8.87 -8.84 -15.80
N ASN A 145 9.07 -8.62 -14.51
CA ASN A 145 10.40 -8.51 -13.93
C ASN A 145 11.04 -9.89 -13.82
N LEU A 146 12.27 -10.02 -14.32
CA LEU A 146 13.02 -11.27 -14.20
C LEU A 146 13.72 -11.32 -12.84
N VAL A 147 13.39 -12.34 -12.06
CA VAL A 147 13.96 -12.59 -10.75
C VAL A 147 14.95 -13.74 -10.87
N ILE A 148 16.22 -13.40 -10.74
CA ILE A 148 17.30 -14.38 -10.72
C ILE A 148 17.53 -14.82 -9.26
N VAL A 149 17.29 -16.10 -9.00
CA VAL A 149 17.51 -16.75 -7.72
C VAL A 149 18.78 -17.57 -7.81
N ARG A 150 19.82 -17.13 -7.10
CA ARG A 150 21.07 -17.88 -6.98
C ARG A 150 20.79 -19.15 -6.17
N GLN A 151 21.13 -20.30 -6.73
CA GLN A 151 21.13 -21.55 -6.00
C GLN A 151 22.55 -21.78 -5.44
N GLY A 152 22.64 -22.23 -4.19
CA GLY A 152 23.93 -22.57 -3.57
C GLY A 152 24.60 -23.77 -4.26
N ASN A 153 25.84 -24.07 -3.87
CA ASN A 153 26.57 -25.28 -4.24
C ASN A 153 26.78 -25.46 -5.76
N GLY A 154 27.07 -24.37 -6.47
CA GLY A 154 27.40 -24.40 -7.91
C GLY A 154 26.22 -24.72 -8.84
N LYS A 155 24.99 -24.80 -8.31
CA LYS A 155 23.78 -25.03 -9.12
C LYS A 155 23.46 -23.81 -9.98
N THR A 156 22.92 -24.04 -11.16
CA THR A 156 22.48 -22.99 -12.09
C THR A 156 21.41 -22.11 -11.44
N ALA A 157 21.47 -20.81 -11.68
CA ALA A 157 20.48 -19.89 -11.15
C ALA A 157 19.07 -20.21 -11.69
N LYS A 158 18.06 -20.13 -10.84
CA LYS A 158 16.66 -20.25 -11.24
C LYS A 158 16.16 -18.89 -11.68
N VAL A 159 15.56 -18.80 -12.86
CA VAL A 159 14.88 -17.59 -13.33
C VAL A 159 13.39 -17.73 -13.04
N ILE A 160 12.83 -16.75 -12.32
CA ILE A 160 11.41 -16.64 -12.02
C ILE A 160 10.89 -15.37 -12.67
N VAL A 161 9.69 -15.43 -13.23
CA VAL A 161 9.03 -14.29 -13.86
C VAL A 161 8.06 -13.69 -12.85
N HIS A 162 8.30 -12.44 -12.45
CA HIS A 162 7.45 -11.67 -11.54
C HIS A 162 6.45 -10.86 -12.37
N LYS A 163 5.20 -11.34 -12.39
CA LYS A 163 4.16 -10.84 -13.29
C LYS A 163 3.40 -9.63 -12.76
N GLU A 164 3.25 -9.57 -11.45
CA GLU A 164 2.47 -8.55 -10.73
C GLU A 164 3.28 -8.03 -9.57
N GLY A 165 2.91 -6.85 -9.09
CA GLY A 165 3.50 -6.24 -7.93
C GLY A 165 4.75 -5.41 -8.17
N LEU A 166 5.12 -4.71 -7.11
CA LEU A 166 6.29 -3.88 -7.00
C LEU A 166 7.44 -4.65 -6.35
N SER A 167 8.62 -4.50 -6.91
CA SER A 167 9.81 -5.18 -6.41
C SER A 167 10.24 -4.60 -5.06
N GLN A 168 10.04 -5.38 -4.00
CA GLN A 168 10.42 -4.94 -2.66
C GLN A 168 11.92 -4.68 -2.54
N GLY A 169 12.28 -3.43 -2.24
CA GLY A 169 13.67 -2.95 -2.22
C GLY A 169 14.05 -2.05 -3.40
N ASP A 170 13.16 -1.87 -4.38
CA ASP A 170 13.27 -0.81 -5.40
C ASP A 170 13.00 0.56 -4.74
N PRO A 171 13.88 1.56 -4.93
CA PRO A 171 13.62 2.95 -4.54
C PRO A 171 12.25 3.51 -4.96
N LEU A 172 11.72 3.10 -6.12
CA LEU A 172 10.44 3.62 -6.63
C LEU A 172 9.21 2.92 -6.04
N ALA A 173 9.37 1.78 -5.38
CA ALA A 173 8.22 0.97 -4.97
C ALA A 173 7.23 1.74 -4.07
N MET A 174 7.71 2.51 -3.08
CA MET A 174 6.80 3.19 -2.15
C MET A 174 5.95 4.26 -2.83
N ILE A 175 6.59 5.11 -3.63
CA ILE A 175 5.88 6.22 -4.30
C ILE A 175 4.91 5.68 -5.35
N LEU A 176 5.29 4.63 -6.08
CA LEU A 176 4.43 3.97 -7.07
C LEU A 176 3.22 3.33 -6.40
N TYR A 177 3.41 2.67 -5.26
CA TYR A 177 2.33 2.09 -4.47
C TYR A 177 1.36 3.16 -3.98
N GLY A 178 1.88 4.26 -3.43
CA GLY A 178 1.06 5.39 -2.99
C GLY A 178 0.19 5.94 -4.11
N VAL A 179 0.81 6.27 -5.25
CA VAL A 179 0.11 6.82 -6.43
C VAL A 179 -0.91 5.82 -7.00
N ALA A 180 -0.59 4.53 -7.01
CA ALA A 180 -1.49 3.50 -7.54
C ALA A 180 -2.80 3.37 -6.75
N LEU A 181 -2.74 3.56 -5.43
CA LEU A 181 -3.92 3.42 -4.56
C LEU A 181 -4.75 4.70 -4.44
N LEU A 182 -4.30 5.83 -4.98
CA LEU A 182 -5.00 7.11 -4.85
C LEU A 182 -6.47 7.07 -5.29
N PRO A 183 -6.84 6.51 -6.46
CA PRO A 183 -8.24 6.50 -6.88
C PRO A 183 -9.15 5.74 -5.90
N MET A 184 -8.62 4.72 -5.22
CA MET A 184 -9.36 3.97 -4.20
C MET A 184 -9.54 4.82 -2.95
N ALA A 185 -8.47 5.44 -2.46
CA ALA A 185 -8.51 6.27 -1.27
C ALA A 185 -9.42 7.49 -1.43
N GLU A 186 -9.42 8.12 -2.62
CA GLU A 186 -10.31 9.23 -2.95
C GLU A 186 -11.79 8.80 -2.96
N ARG A 187 -12.10 7.63 -3.54
CA ARG A 187 -13.47 7.08 -3.55
C ARG A 187 -13.98 6.76 -2.15
N LEU A 188 -13.11 6.22 -1.29
CA LEU A 188 -13.44 5.98 0.12
C LEU A 188 -13.76 7.30 0.83
N LYS A 189 -12.89 8.31 0.67
CA LYS A 189 -13.08 9.65 1.24
C LYS A 189 -14.36 10.32 0.75
N SER A 190 -14.69 10.21 -0.54
CA SER A 190 -15.93 10.81 -1.09
C SER A 190 -17.19 10.12 -0.55
N ARG A 191 -17.17 8.79 -0.40
CA ARG A 191 -18.31 8.04 0.15
C ARG A 191 -18.54 8.35 1.63
N ALA A 192 -17.48 8.43 2.42
CA ALA A 192 -17.58 8.79 3.83
C ALA A 192 -18.21 10.18 4.03
N ARG A 193 -17.81 11.17 3.20
CA ARG A 193 -18.41 12.51 3.20
C ARG A 193 -19.86 12.52 2.74
N GLY A 194 -20.21 11.71 1.73
CA GLY A 194 -21.58 11.59 1.25
C GLY A 194 -22.53 10.92 2.26
N CYS A 195 -22.03 10.02 3.11
CA CYS A 195 -22.81 9.39 4.16
C CYS A 195 -23.21 10.41 5.25
N HIS A 196 -22.28 11.27 5.67
CA HIS A 196 -22.57 12.36 6.62
C HIS A 196 -23.70 13.30 6.16
N ALA A 197 -23.80 13.59 4.85
CA ALA A 197 -24.84 14.46 4.32
C ALA A 197 -26.26 13.83 4.31
N ASN A 198 -26.35 12.49 4.33
CA ASN A 198 -27.62 11.77 4.32
C ASN A 198 -28.08 11.30 5.71
N VAL A 199 -27.19 11.28 6.71
CA VAL A 199 -27.52 10.94 8.11
C VAL A 199 -28.05 12.15 8.89
N CYS A 200 -27.77 13.38 8.44
CA CYS A 200 -28.32 14.62 9.03
C CYS A 200 -29.67 15.06 8.43
N ARG A 201 -30.54 14.12 8.00
CA ARG A 201 -31.92 14.41 7.58
C ARG A 201 -32.93 13.68 8.44
#